data_AF-A0A945JWP2-F1
#
_entry.id   AF-A0A945JWP2-F1
#
_cell.length_a   1.000
_cell.length_b   1.000
_cell.length_c   1.000
_cell.angle_alpha   90.00
_cell.angle_beta   90.00
_cell.angle_gamma   90.00
#
_symmetry.space_group_name_H-M   'P 1'
#
loop_
_entity.id
_entity.type
_entity.pdbx_description
1 polymer ?
#
loop_
_entity_poly.entity_id
_entity_poly.type
_entity_poly.pdbx_seq_one_letter_code
_entity_poly.pdbx_strand_id
1 'polypeptide(L)' 'MAPDQLESTRDQLERVARVYKTNKDASQALGIATRTFTRQCERLGVLPPSKRARRAIARRAD' A
#
# COMPACT_ATOMS: atom_id res chain seq x y z
N MET A 1 19.42 -2.40 11.50
CA MET A 1 17.95 -2.20 11.37
C MET A 1 17.30 -3.53 11.67
N ALA A 2 16.62 -3.65 12.81
CA ALA A 2 16.11 -4.92 13.33
C ALA A 2 15.01 -5.52 12.42
N PRO A 3 14.96 -6.85 12.22
CA PRO A 3 14.00 -7.51 11.32
C PRO A 3 12.52 -7.26 11.72
N ASP A 4 12.25 -7.11 13.01
CA ASP A 4 10.93 -6.91 13.59
C ASP A 4 10.19 -5.64 13.11
N GLN A 5 10.95 -4.57 12.83
CA GLN A 5 10.39 -3.30 12.36
C GLN A 5 9.92 -3.38 10.90
N LEU A 6 10.49 -4.28 10.10
CA LEU A 6 10.13 -4.43 8.69
C LEU A 6 8.78 -5.16 8.54
N GLU A 7 8.52 -6.18 9.37
CA GLU A 7 7.22 -6.84 9.43
C GLU A 7 6.12 -5.89 9.90
N SER A 8 6.37 -5.14 10.97
CA SER A 8 5.43 -4.12 11.46
C SER A 8 5.11 -3.05 10.40
N THR A 9 6.13 -2.64 9.62
CA THR A 9 5.94 -1.67 8.52
C THR A 9 5.11 -2.26 7.38
N ARG A 10 5.36 -3.53 7.02
CA ARG A 10 4.60 -4.22 5.97
C ARG A 10 3.13 -4.37 6.35
N ASP A 11 2.86 -4.84 7.57
CA ASP A 11 1.48 -5.05 8.05
C ASP A 11 0.69 -3.73 8.09
N GLN A 12 1.32 -2.65 8.55
CA GLN A 12 0.74 -1.31 8.47
C GLN A 12 0.38 -0.92 7.04
N LEU A 13 1.30 -1.10 6.08
CA LEU A 13 1.07 -0.79 4.67
C LEU A 13 -0.06 -1.63 4.08
N GLU A 14 -0.15 -2.92 4.41
CA GLU A 14 -1.25 -3.79 3.96
C GLU A 14 -2.59 -3.32 4.54
N ARG A 15 -2.62 -2.92 5.82
CA ARG A 15 -3.82 -2.42 6.49
C ARG A 15 -4.34 -1.14 5.86
N VAL A 16 -3.48 -0.12 5.68
CA VAL A 16 -3.91 1.13 5.04
C VAL A 16 -4.24 0.92 3.56
N ALA A 17 -3.51 0.07 2.83
CA ALA A 17 -3.85 -0.27 1.45
C ALA A 17 -5.19 -1.01 1.32
N ARG A 18 -5.64 -1.70 2.38
CA ARG A 18 -6.96 -2.35 2.42
C ARG A 18 -8.09 -1.38 2.79
N VAL A 19 -7.84 -0.44 3.69
CA VAL A 19 -8.83 0.54 4.18
C VAL A 19 -9.09 1.64 3.16
N TYR A 20 -8.03 2.16 2.54
CA TYR A 20 -8.11 3.33 1.67
C TYR A 20 -8.17 2.96 0.18
N LYS A 21 -8.89 3.77 -0.60
CA LYS A 21 -9.07 3.55 -2.06
C LYS A 21 -7.93 4.11 -2.91
N THR A 22 -7.19 5.09 -2.41
CA THR A 22 -6.13 5.77 -3.15
C THR A 22 -4.80 5.76 -2.39
N ASN A 23 -3.69 5.81 -3.13
CA ASN A 23 -2.36 5.92 -2.51
C ASN A 23 -2.21 7.24 -1.74
N LYS A 24 -2.93 8.29 -2.17
CA LYS A 24 -2.90 9.61 -1.52
C LYS A 24 -3.49 9.52 -0.11
N ASP A 25 -4.70 8.99 0.03
CA ASP A 25 -5.36 8.77 1.32
C ASP A 25 -4.53 7.87 2.24
N ALA A 26 -4.03 6.74 1.72
CA ALA A 26 -3.19 5.82 2.48
C ALA A 26 -1.89 6.50 2.97
N SER A 27 -1.26 7.33 2.13
CA SER A 27 -0.06 8.07 2.51
C SER A 27 -0.34 9.19 3.52
N GLN A 28 -1.49 9.87 3.43
CA GLN A 28 -1.91 10.86 4.42
C GLN A 28 -2.21 10.23 5.78
N ALA A 29 -2.86 9.07 5.82
CA ALA A 29 -3.15 8.35 7.05
C ALA A 29 -1.86 7.90 7.80
N LEU A 30 -0.80 7.62 7.05
CA LEU A 30 0.51 7.28 7.61
C LEU A 30 1.40 8.51 7.86
N GLY A 31 0.98 9.72 7.46
CA GLY A 31 1.78 10.93 7.57
C GLY A 31 3.04 10.93 6.70
N ILE A 32 3.07 10.13 5.63
CA ILE A 32 4.22 10.04 4.72
C ILE A 32 3.91 10.58 3.33
N ALA A 33 4.96 10.96 2.60
CA ALA A 33 4.79 11.32 1.20
C ALA A 33 4.32 10.12 0.36
N THR A 34 3.45 10.38 -0.62
CA THR A 34 2.90 9.33 -1.51
C THR A 34 3.98 8.57 -2.28
N ARG A 35 5.08 9.25 -2.63
CA ARG A 35 6.26 8.63 -3.29
C ARG A 35 6.97 7.64 -2.36
N THR A 36 7.09 7.97 -1.08
CA THR A 36 7.66 7.09 -0.05
C THR A 36 6.78 5.86 0.15
N PHE A 37 5.47 6.06 0.26
CA PHE A 37 4.49 4.96 0.36
C PHE A 37 4.61 3.98 -0.81
N THR A 38 4.67 4.51 -2.03
CA THR A 38 4.77 3.69 -3.25
C THR A 38 6.06 2.86 -3.27
N ARG A 39 7.20 3.48 -2.94
CA ARG A 39 8.49 2.78 -2.84
C ARG A 39 8.50 1.71 -1.76
N GLN A 40 7.89 1.97 -0.60
CA GLN A 40 7.79 0.97 0.46
C GLN A 40 6.91 -0.21 0.05
N CYS A 41 5.79 0.05 -0.60
CA CYS A 41 4.93 -1.00 -1.16
C CYS A 41 5.71 -1.89 -2.15
N GLU A 42 6.46 -1.30 -3.07
CA GLU A 42 7.29 -2.05 -4.03
C GLU A 42 8.39 -2.86 -3.35
N ARG A 43 9.08 -2.26 -2.37
CA ARG A 43 10.17 -2.93 -1.64
C ARG A 43 9.68 -4.11 -0.80
N LEU A 44 8.47 -3.99 -0.22
CA LEU A 44 7.89 -4.98 0.69
C LEU A 44 6.89 -5.93 0.00
N GLY A 45 6.68 -5.78 -1.31
CA GLY A 45 5.73 -6.60 -2.07
C GLY A 45 4.26 -6.34 -1.76
N VAL A 46 3.94 -5.21 -1.11
CA VAL A 46 2.56 -4.82 -0.79
C VAL A 46 1.89 -4.22 -2.02
N LEU A 47 0.67 -4.65 -2.33
CA LEU A 47 -0.11 -4.09 -3.42
C LEU A 47 -0.73 -2.74 -3.00
N PRO A 48 -0.33 -1.62 -3.62
CA PRO A 48 -0.94 -0.33 -3.30
C PRO A 48 -2.40 -0.28 -3.77
N PRO A 49 -3.27 0.50 -3.10
CA PRO A 49 -4.70 0.52 -3.36
C PRO A 49 -5.04 0.92 -4.80
N SER A 50 -4.27 1.82 -5.40
CA SER A 50 -4.38 2.18 -6.82
C SER A 50 -4.19 0.99 -7.80
N LYS A 51 -3.24 0.08 -7.52
CA LYS A 51 -3.03 -1.14 -8.33
C LYS A 51 -4.09 -2.20 -8.03
N ARG A 52 -4.60 -2.24 -6.79
CA ARG A 52 -5.68 -3.14 -6.38
C ARG A 52 -7.00 -2.79 -7.10
N ALA A 53 -7.33 -1.50 -7.20
CA ALA A 53 -8.47 -1.02 -7.96
C ALA A 53 -8.37 -1.39 -9.45
N ARG A 54 -7.19 -1.22 -10.08
CA ARG A 54 -6.97 -1.66 -11.48
C ARG A 54 -7.18 -3.16 -11.68
N ARG A 55 -6.74 -4.01 -10.74
CA ARG A 55 -6.98 -5.46 -10.80
C ARG A 55 -8.46 -5.84 -10.61
N ALA A 56 -9.19 -5.12 -9.76
CA ALA A 56 -10.62 -5.36 -9.56
C ALA A 56 -11.44 -4.98 -10.80
N ILE A 57 -11.03 -3.94 -11.53
CA ILE A 57 -11.64 -3.55 -12.80
C ILE A 57 -11.31 -4.58 -13.89
N ALA A 58 -10.05 -5.05 -13.97
CA ALA A 58 -9.65 -6.07 -14.93
C ALA A 58 -10.40 -7.40 -14.75
N ARG A 59 -10.70 -7.82 -13.50
CA ARG A 59 -11.49 -9.03 -13.23
C ARG A 59 -12.98 -8.93 -13.56
N ARG A 60 -13.50 -7.73 -13.82
CA ARG A 60 -14.90 -7.51 -14.22
C ARG A 60 -15.09 -7.42 -15.74
N ALA A 61 -14.00 -7.49 -16.50
CA ALA A 61 -13.99 -7.38 -17.95
C ALA A 61 -13.71 -8.73 -18.66
N ASP A 62 -13.82 -9.85 -17.93
CA ASP A 62 -13.82 -11.22 -18.46
C ASP A 62 -15.24 -11.80 -18.38
#